data_AF-A0A0H5AJL5-F1
#
_entry.id   AF-A0A0H5AJL5-F1
#
_cell.length_a   1.000
_cell.length_b   1.000
_cell.length_c   1.000
_cell.angle_alpha   90.00
_cell.angle_beta   90.00
_cell.angle_gamma   90.00
#
_symmetry.space_group_name_H-M   'P 1'
#
loop_
_entity.id
_entity.type
_entity.pdbx_description
1 polymer ?
#
loop_
_entity_poly.entity_id
_entity_poly.type
_entity_poly.pdbx_seq_one_letter_code
_entity_poly.pdbx_strand_id
1 'polypeptide(L)'
;HGIAGDVNVQGEEVKKLDVLSNELFINMLRSSYTTCLLVSEENENVIEVETQCQGKYIVCFDPLDGSSNIDCLVSIGSIFAIYRKKSEGAPTVQDALQPGNQLVAAGYALYGSATAIVLGLGTSVNGFTYDPAIGEFILTDPNMRVPEKGKIYSINEGYASDWDAGVFNYIAAKKDPTKGKPYGARLVGSMVADVHRTIKYGGIFIYPATKAAPNGKLRLLYECNPMAYHMILAGGLASNGKISI
;
A
#
# COMPACT_ATOMS: atom_id res chain seq x y z
N HIS A 1 17.24 4.19 -17.15
CA HIS A 1 17.23 4.06 -15.68
C HIS A 1 17.46 2.59 -15.37
N GLY A 2 18.74 2.21 -15.24
CA GLY A 2 19.17 0.80 -15.32
C GLY A 2 19.00 0.01 -14.03
N ILE A 3 18.98 -1.32 -14.19
CA ILE A 3 18.97 -2.36 -13.14
C ILE A 3 20.07 -2.08 -12.10
N ALA A 4 19.77 -2.24 -10.80
CA ALA A 4 20.77 -2.07 -9.74
C ALA A 4 21.76 -3.25 -9.68
N GLY A 5 21.36 -4.40 -10.21
CA GLY A 5 22.15 -5.64 -10.29
C GLY A 5 21.77 -6.67 -9.23
N ASP A 6 20.92 -6.28 -8.28
CA ASP A 6 20.52 -7.08 -7.13
C ASP A 6 19.04 -7.50 -7.19
N VAL A 7 18.72 -8.59 -6.50
CA VAL A 7 17.36 -9.11 -6.32
C VAL A 7 17.00 -8.96 -4.84
N ASN A 8 15.84 -8.38 -4.53
CA ASN A 8 15.42 -8.19 -3.14
C ASN A 8 14.94 -9.52 -2.52
N VAL A 9 14.63 -9.50 -1.21
CA VAL A 9 14.21 -10.71 -0.47
C VAL A 9 12.91 -11.34 -0.95
N GLN A 10 12.18 -10.62 -1.79
CA GLN A 10 10.95 -11.08 -2.39
C GLN A 10 11.14 -11.61 -3.82
N GLY A 11 12.38 -11.67 -4.30
CA GLY A 11 12.69 -12.17 -5.64
C GLY A 11 12.44 -11.14 -6.75
N GLU A 12 12.29 -9.86 -6.42
CA GLU A 12 12.06 -8.79 -7.39
C GLU A 12 13.39 -8.12 -7.79
N GLU A 13 13.53 -7.78 -9.08
CA GLU A 13 14.71 -7.05 -9.58
C GLU A 13 14.71 -5.62 -9.04
N VAL A 14 15.76 -5.26 -8.29
CA VAL A 14 15.88 -3.95 -7.68
C VAL A 14 16.23 -2.90 -8.73
N LYS A 15 15.40 -1.85 -8.84
CA LYS A 15 15.66 -0.70 -9.70
C LYS A 15 16.38 0.38 -8.90
N LYS A 16 17.09 1.27 -9.62
CA LYS A 16 17.82 2.39 -8.98
C LYS A 16 16.93 3.32 -8.14
N LEU A 17 15.67 3.49 -8.53
CA LEU A 17 14.73 4.30 -7.77
C LEU A 17 14.27 3.60 -6.49
N ASP A 18 14.24 2.27 -6.46
CA ASP A 18 13.94 1.51 -5.26
C ASP A 18 15.04 1.72 -4.21
N VAL A 19 16.31 1.61 -4.60
CA VAL A 19 17.46 1.90 -3.73
C VAL A 19 17.40 3.33 -3.18
N LEU A 20 17.23 4.32 -4.06
CA LEU A 20 17.19 5.73 -3.67
C LEU A 20 16.04 6.05 -2.71
N SER A 21 14.84 5.56 -3.02
CA SER A 21 13.66 5.79 -2.20
C SER A 21 13.80 5.13 -0.83
N ASN A 22 14.34 3.91 -0.78
CA ASN A 22 14.61 3.20 0.47
C ASN A 22 15.60 3.96 1.36
N GLU A 23 16.72 4.42 0.80
CA GLU A 23 17.71 5.22 1.53
C GLU A 23 17.11 6.51 2.09
N LEU A 24 16.28 7.21 1.30
CA LEU A 24 15.59 8.42 1.75
C LEU A 24 14.64 8.13 2.92
N PHE A 25 13.81 7.09 2.83
CA PHE A 25 12.92 6.69 3.92
C PHE A 25 13.71 6.37 5.20
N ILE A 26 14.75 5.54 5.11
CA ILE A 26 15.56 5.13 6.26
C ILE A 26 16.22 6.36 6.91
N ASN A 27 16.86 7.21 6.12
CA ASN A 27 17.58 8.37 6.64
C ASN A 27 16.65 9.41 7.28
N MET A 28 15.51 9.69 6.65
CA MET A 28 14.53 10.65 7.18
C MET A 28 13.83 10.12 8.44
N LEU A 29 13.51 8.82 8.49
CA LEU A 29 12.86 8.21 9.65
C LEU A 29 13.81 8.07 10.86
N ARG A 30 15.09 7.73 10.64
CA ARG A 30 16.10 7.71 11.70
C ARG A 30 16.36 9.10 12.28
N SER A 31 16.50 10.11 11.42
CA SER A 31 16.75 11.50 11.84
C SER A 31 15.53 12.20 12.47
N SER A 32 14.36 11.57 12.46
CA SER A 32 13.14 12.11 13.08
C SER A 32 13.16 12.06 14.62
N TYR A 33 14.00 11.21 15.23
CA TYR A 33 13.97 10.90 16.67
C TYR A 33 12.63 10.33 17.18
N THR A 34 11.78 9.81 16.27
CA THR A 34 10.45 9.29 16.62
C THR A 34 10.30 7.79 16.45
N THR A 35 11.22 7.13 15.74
CA THR A 35 11.13 5.71 15.37
C THR A 35 12.14 4.85 16.12
N CYS A 36 11.80 3.59 16.39
CA CYS A 36 12.71 2.61 16.99
C CYS A 36 13.00 1.42 16.07
N LEU A 37 12.05 1.03 15.22
CA LEU A 37 12.21 -0.03 14.22
C LEU A 37 11.65 0.43 12.88
N LEU A 38 12.34 0.04 11.81
CA LEU A 38 11.91 0.24 10.44
C LEU A 38 11.84 -1.11 9.72
N VAL A 39 10.76 -1.35 9.00
CA VAL A 39 10.58 -2.54 8.15
C VAL A 39 10.36 -2.04 6.72
N SER A 40 11.33 -2.30 5.84
CA SER A 40 11.26 -1.94 4.43
C SER A 40 11.00 -3.16 3.57
N GLU A 41 10.29 -2.99 2.46
CA GLU A 41 10.19 -4.00 1.41
C GLU A 41 11.57 -4.37 0.83
N GLU A 42 12.50 -3.41 0.80
CA GLU A 42 13.85 -3.55 0.22
C GLU A 42 14.92 -4.06 1.21
N ASN A 43 14.55 -4.37 2.46
CA ASN A 43 15.50 -4.86 3.47
C ASN A 43 15.04 -6.21 4.05
N GLU A 44 15.96 -7.19 4.03
CA GLU A 44 15.70 -8.53 4.58
C GLU A 44 15.34 -8.51 6.06
N ASN A 45 16.11 -7.72 6.82
CA ASN A 45 16.03 -7.67 8.26
C ASN A 45 15.42 -6.34 8.70
N VAL A 46 14.72 -6.37 9.84
CA VAL A 46 14.28 -5.14 10.50
C VAL A 46 15.50 -4.25 10.78
N ILE A 47 15.34 -2.95 10.56
CA ILE A 47 16.37 -1.96 10.85
C ILE A 47 16.06 -1.41 12.23
N GLU A 48 16.94 -1.69 13.19
CA GLU A 48 16.90 -1.05 14.50
C GLU A 48 17.55 0.33 14.42
N VAL A 49 16.81 1.35 14.88
CA VAL A 49 17.32 2.72 14.99
C VAL A 49 18.29 2.80 16.17
N GLU A 50 19.39 3.52 16.04
CA GLU A 50 20.38 3.68 17.11
C GLU A 50 19.75 4.23 18.38
N THR A 51 20.14 3.72 19.56
CA THR A 51 19.53 4.05 20.85
C THR A 51 19.39 5.55 21.09
N GLN A 52 20.38 6.37 20.73
CA GLN A 52 20.33 7.84 20.89
C GLN A 52 19.34 8.55 19.96
N CYS A 53 18.88 7.89 18.91
CA CYS A 53 17.91 8.38 17.93
C CYS A 53 16.54 7.71 18.07
N GLN A 54 16.35 6.80 19.03
CA GLN A 54 15.11 6.03 19.15
C GLN A 54 13.95 6.90 19.65
N GLY A 55 12.80 6.71 19.04
CA GLY A 55 11.50 7.12 19.57
C GLY A 55 10.59 5.94 19.87
N LYS A 56 9.27 6.17 19.82
CA LYS A 56 8.24 5.19 20.25
C LYS A 56 7.48 4.52 19.12
N TYR A 57 7.80 4.84 17.87
CA TYR A 57 7.06 4.37 16.70
C TYR A 57 7.85 3.34 15.89
N ILE A 58 7.10 2.49 15.20
CA ILE A 58 7.62 1.50 14.27
C ILE A 58 7.00 1.82 12.92
N VAL A 59 7.81 1.88 11.88
CA VAL A 59 7.34 2.24 10.55
C VAL A 59 7.62 1.09 9.59
N CYS A 60 6.56 0.53 9.03
CA CYS A 60 6.62 -0.44 7.95
C CYS A 60 6.31 0.29 6.64
N PHE A 61 7.16 0.16 5.62
CA PHE A 61 6.96 0.90 4.37
C PHE A 61 7.41 0.13 3.14
N ASP A 62 6.70 0.41 2.05
CA ASP A 62 7.11 0.14 0.69
C ASP A 62 7.59 1.48 0.13
N PRO A 63 8.91 1.64 -0.09
CA PRO A 63 9.45 2.92 -0.51
C PRO A 63 9.05 3.27 -1.95
N LEU A 64 8.75 2.28 -2.80
CA LEU A 64 8.36 2.49 -4.19
C LEU A 64 7.46 1.37 -4.78
N ASP A 65 6.17 1.42 -4.45
CA ASP A 65 5.16 0.54 -5.02
C ASP A 65 4.98 0.78 -6.54
N GLY A 66 4.83 -0.33 -7.26
CA GLY A 66 4.69 -0.33 -8.71
C GLY A 66 6.02 -0.21 -9.46
N SER A 67 7.13 -0.67 -8.87
CA SER A 67 8.47 -0.67 -9.48
C SER A 67 8.47 -1.21 -10.93
N SER A 68 7.71 -2.27 -11.21
CA SER A 68 7.53 -2.84 -12.57
C SER A 68 7.04 -1.83 -13.62
N ASN A 69 6.34 -0.78 -13.20
CA ASN A 69 5.71 0.25 -14.02
C ASN A 69 6.56 1.53 -14.21
N ILE A 70 7.76 1.59 -13.61
CA ILE A 70 8.66 2.75 -13.70
C ILE A 70 9.04 3.07 -15.16
N ASP A 71 9.49 2.07 -15.92
CA ASP A 71 10.06 2.29 -17.25
C ASP A 71 9.01 2.68 -18.30
N CYS A 72 7.74 2.34 -18.05
CA CYS A 72 6.61 2.72 -18.89
C CYS A 72 5.89 3.99 -18.43
N LEU A 73 6.43 4.71 -17.43
CA LEU A 73 5.93 5.98 -16.91
C LEU A 73 4.47 5.91 -16.42
N VAL A 74 4.06 4.75 -15.92
CA VAL A 74 2.77 4.57 -15.26
C VAL A 74 2.88 5.07 -13.82
N SER A 75 1.76 5.40 -13.19
CA SER A 75 1.73 5.88 -11.81
C SER A 75 2.32 4.84 -10.84
N ILE A 76 3.17 5.33 -9.95
CA ILE A 76 3.84 4.59 -8.86
C ILE A 76 3.60 5.33 -7.54
N GLY A 77 4.11 4.84 -6.42
CA GLY A 77 3.89 5.50 -5.14
C GLY A 77 4.76 4.97 -4.02
N SER A 78 4.56 5.49 -2.82
CA SER A 78 5.16 4.94 -1.60
C SER A 78 4.05 4.65 -0.60
N ILE A 79 4.19 3.61 0.21
CA ILE A 79 3.18 3.17 1.16
C ILE A 79 3.83 3.07 2.53
N PHE A 80 3.16 3.51 3.59
CA PHE A 80 3.68 3.38 4.94
C PHE A 80 2.60 3.16 5.98
N ALA A 81 2.99 2.45 7.03
CA ALA A 81 2.16 2.06 8.16
C ALA A 81 2.93 2.37 9.45
N ILE A 82 2.28 3.00 10.41
CA ILE A 82 2.90 3.41 11.69
C ILE A 82 2.22 2.67 12.83
N TYR A 83 3.03 1.92 13.60
CA TYR A 83 2.63 1.29 14.85
C TYR A 83 3.31 1.98 16.03
N ARG A 84 2.73 1.83 17.22
CA ARG A 84 3.40 2.19 18.47
C ARG A 84 4.09 0.96 19.06
N LYS A 85 5.33 1.11 19.53
CA LYS A 85 6.03 0.08 20.30
C LYS A 85 5.22 -0.28 21.56
N LYS A 86 5.11 -1.57 21.86
CA LYS A 86 4.33 -2.06 23.02
C LYS A 86 5.19 -2.62 24.14
N SER A 87 6.33 -3.23 23.80
CA SER A 87 7.25 -3.75 24.82
C SER A 87 7.86 -2.62 25.65
N GLU A 88 8.26 -2.93 26.88
CA GLU A 88 9.19 -2.10 27.66
C GLU A 88 10.64 -2.42 27.25
N GLY A 89 11.58 -1.51 27.51
CA GLY A 89 13.01 -1.72 27.21
C GLY A 89 13.36 -1.57 25.73
N ALA A 90 14.39 -2.30 25.28
CA ALA A 90 14.89 -2.28 23.91
C ALA A 90 13.85 -2.82 22.90
N PRO A 91 13.80 -2.30 21.67
CA PRO A 91 12.90 -2.82 20.65
C PRO A 91 13.30 -4.22 20.20
N THR A 92 12.31 -5.04 19.83
CA THR A 92 12.53 -6.38 19.30
C THR A 92 11.75 -6.57 18.00
N VAL A 93 12.14 -7.53 17.16
CA VAL A 93 11.41 -7.88 15.92
C VAL A 93 9.91 -8.10 16.19
N GLN A 94 9.57 -8.67 17.35
CA GLN A 94 8.17 -8.93 17.73
C GLN A 94 7.34 -7.66 17.88
N ASP A 95 7.96 -6.51 18.20
CA ASP A 95 7.26 -5.24 18.24
C ASP A 95 6.77 -4.79 16.85
N ALA A 96 7.41 -5.22 15.77
CA ALA A 96 6.99 -4.91 14.40
C ALA A 96 5.91 -5.88 13.88
N LEU A 97 5.78 -7.07 14.48
CA LEU A 97 4.82 -8.11 14.09
C LEU A 97 3.45 -7.89 14.74
N GLN A 98 2.87 -6.71 14.51
CA GLN A 98 1.55 -6.33 15.02
C GLN A 98 0.47 -6.45 13.94
N PRO A 99 -0.78 -6.82 14.31
CA PRO A 99 -1.89 -6.86 13.36
C PRO A 99 -2.27 -5.44 12.91
N GLY A 100 -2.78 -5.31 11.68
CA GLY A 100 -3.09 -4.01 11.06
C GLY A 100 -4.08 -3.14 11.83
N ASN A 101 -4.95 -3.75 12.65
CA ASN A 101 -5.86 -3.01 13.54
C ASN A 101 -5.15 -2.27 14.70
N GLN A 102 -3.84 -2.42 14.86
CA GLN A 102 -3.01 -1.69 15.82
C GLN A 102 -2.29 -0.49 15.20
N LEU A 103 -2.50 -0.23 13.91
CA LEU A 103 -1.98 0.97 13.26
C LEU A 103 -2.52 2.22 13.95
N VAL A 104 -1.60 3.14 14.27
CA VAL A 104 -1.95 4.46 14.81
C VAL A 104 -2.10 5.50 13.70
N ALA A 105 -1.46 5.25 12.57
CA ALA A 105 -1.54 6.03 11.34
C ALA A 105 -1.09 5.16 10.17
N ALA A 106 -1.56 5.48 8.97
CA ALA A 106 -1.00 4.96 7.73
C ALA A 106 -1.07 6.05 6.67
N GLY A 107 -0.25 5.94 5.63
CA GLY A 107 -0.37 6.80 4.47
C GLY A 107 0.13 6.14 3.21
N TYR A 108 -0.18 6.77 2.09
CA TYR A 108 0.47 6.49 0.83
C TYR A 108 0.66 7.78 0.03
N ALA A 109 1.80 7.89 -0.64
CA ALA A 109 2.05 8.90 -1.65
C ALA A 109 1.79 8.29 -3.03
N LEU A 110 1.01 8.97 -3.87
CA LEU A 110 0.77 8.62 -5.26
C LEU A 110 1.55 9.59 -6.15
N TYR A 111 2.49 9.07 -6.92
CA TYR A 111 3.23 9.80 -7.95
C TYR A 111 2.52 9.60 -9.30
N GLY A 112 1.37 10.26 -9.44
CA GLY A 112 0.50 10.17 -10.62
C GLY A 112 0.65 11.36 -11.56
N SER A 113 -0.45 11.75 -12.21
CA SER A 113 -0.51 13.00 -12.99
C SER A 113 -0.29 14.25 -12.12
N ALA A 114 -0.56 14.12 -10.82
CA ALA A 114 -0.13 15.03 -9.76
C ALA A 114 0.40 14.16 -8.61
N THR A 115 1.29 14.71 -7.80
CA THR A 115 1.74 14.06 -6.57
C THR A 115 0.72 14.33 -5.47
N ALA A 116 0.20 13.28 -4.86
CA ALA A 116 -0.71 13.38 -3.72
C ALA A 116 -0.23 12.51 -2.58
N ILE A 117 -0.47 12.92 -1.34
CA ILE A 117 -0.33 12.08 -0.16
C ILE A 117 -1.70 11.91 0.48
N VAL A 118 -2.06 10.67 0.81
CA VAL A 118 -3.29 10.34 1.53
C VAL A 118 -2.89 9.83 2.90
N LEU A 119 -3.48 10.40 3.94
CA LEU A 119 -3.19 10.10 5.32
C LEU A 119 -4.45 9.61 6.04
N GLY A 120 -4.35 8.42 6.62
CA GLY A 120 -5.31 7.89 7.58
C GLY A 120 -4.84 8.21 9.00
N LEU A 121 -5.62 9.00 9.73
CA LEU A 121 -5.35 9.38 11.12
C LEU A 121 -6.61 9.27 11.96
N GLY A 122 -6.55 8.45 13.02
CA GLY A 122 -7.66 8.25 13.93
C GLY A 122 -8.89 7.67 13.22
N THR A 123 -9.88 8.50 12.95
CA THR A 123 -11.17 8.11 12.32
C THR A 123 -11.39 8.73 10.95
N SER A 124 -10.38 9.35 10.34
CA SER A 124 -10.52 10.08 9.08
C SER A 124 -9.42 9.76 8.09
N VAL A 125 -9.75 9.88 6.80
CA VAL A 125 -8.81 9.81 5.68
C VAL A 125 -8.82 11.16 4.99
N ASN A 126 -7.65 11.75 4.75
CA ASN A 126 -7.53 13.05 4.10
C ASN A 126 -6.48 12.99 3.00
N GLY A 127 -6.78 13.57 1.84
CA GLY A 127 -5.88 13.68 0.71
C GLY A 127 -5.32 15.08 0.56
N PHE A 128 -4.01 15.17 0.33
CA PHE A 128 -3.28 16.40 0.13
C PHE A 128 -2.56 16.35 -1.21
N THR A 129 -2.66 17.39 -2.01
CA THR A 129 -1.96 17.50 -3.30
C THR A 129 -0.71 18.35 -3.13
N TYR A 130 0.41 17.89 -3.67
CA TYR A 130 1.68 18.61 -3.66
C TYR A 130 1.65 19.79 -4.64
N ASP A 131 1.94 20.99 -4.14
CA ASP A 131 2.19 22.16 -4.97
C ASP A 131 3.71 22.33 -5.17
N PRO A 132 4.24 22.02 -6.37
CA PRO A 132 5.67 22.10 -6.64
C PRO A 132 6.21 23.54 -6.68
N ALA A 133 5.35 24.56 -6.78
CA ALA A 133 5.80 25.95 -6.80
C ALA A 133 6.23 26.45 -5.41
N ILE A 134 5.64 25.89 -4.35
CA ILE A 134 5.93 26.29 -2.95
C ILE A 134 6.51 25.15 -2.10
N GLY A 135 6.44 23.90 -2.59
CA GLY A 135 7.00 22.73 -1.89
C GLY A 135 6.13 22.21 -0.75
N GLU A 136 4.80 22.40 -0.83
CA GLU A 136 3.87 22.08 0.26
C GLU A 136 2.76 21.12 -0.18
N PHE A 137 2.28 20.30 0.75
CA PHE A 137 1.11 19.46 0.55
C PHE A 137 -0.15 20.18 1.02
N ILE A 138 -1.05 20.51 0.10
CA ILE A 138 -2.27 21.27 0.38
C ILE A 138 -3.44 20.31 0.53
N LEU A 139 -4.24 20.48 1.59
CA LEU A 139 -5.46 19.69 1.79
C LEU A 139 -6.45 19.93 0.65
N THR A 140 -6.66 18.93 -0.21
CA THR A 140 -7.59 19.00 -1.35
C THR A 140 -8.81 18.11 -1.18
N ASP A 141 -8.68 17.06 -0.37
CA ASP A 141 -9.71 16.04 -0.21
C ASP A 141 -9.94 15.73 1.28
N PRO A 142 -10.70 16.59 1.99
CA PRO A 142 -11.00 16.35 3.39
C PRO A 142 -11.99 15.19 3.56
N ASN A 143 -11.77 14.36 4.58
CA ASN A 143 -12.65 13.27 4.99
C ASN A 143 -13.11 12.37 3.83
N MET A 144 -12.16 11.83 3.08
CA MET A 144 -12.39 10.92 1.96
C MET A 144 -13.23 9.71 2.40
N ARG A 145 -14.26 9.39 1.61
CA ARG A 145 -15.14 8.24 1.82
C ARG A 145 -15.22 7.39 0.56
N VAL A 146 -15.19 6.07 0.75
CA VAL A 146 -15.39 5.11 -0.33
C VAL A 146 -16.89 5.07 -0.67
N PRO A 147 -17.30 5.21 -1.94
CA PRO A 147 -18.68 5.00 -2.33
C PRO A 147 -19.17 3.58 -1.99
N GLU A 148 -20.35 3.45 -1.36
CA GLU A 148 -20.90 2.16 -0.90
C GLU A 148 -20.99 1.11 -2.02
N LYS A 149 -21.19 1.55 -3.27
CA LYS A 149 -21.20 0.69 -4.45
C LYS A 149 -20.57 1.38 -5.64
N GLY A 150 -19.49 0.81 -6.16
CA GLY A 150 -18.90 1.24 -7.42
C GLY A 150 -19.33 0.41 -8.63
N LYS A 151 -18.80 0.79 -9.78
CA LYS A 151 -19.04 0.20 -11.11
C LYS A 151 -17.75 -0.25 -11.80
N ILE A 152 -16.68 -0.45 -11.03
CA ILE A 152 -15.35 -0.81 -11.51
C ILE A 152 -14.87 -2.05 -10.76
N TYR A 153 -14.25 -2.99 -11.48
CA TYR A 153 -13.43 -4.04 -10.87
C TYR A 153 -11.99 -3.91 -11.37
N SER A 154 -11.05 -4.25 -10.50
CA SER A 154 -9.62 -4.16 -10.74
C SER A 154 -8.93 -5.44 -10.32
N ILE A 155 -8.51 -6.24 -11.30
CA ILE A 155 -7.83 -7.53 -11.12
C ILE A 155 -7.00 -7.84 -12.36
N ASN A 156 -5.88 -8.53 -12.19
CA ASN A 156 -5.10 -9.06 -13.32
C ASN A 156 -5.77 -10.32 -13.89
N GLU A 157 -6.51 -10.14 -14.99
CA GLU A 157 -7.19 -11.20 -15.73
C GLU A 157 -6.25 -12.21 -16.39
N GLY A 158 -4.96 -11.92 -16.49
CA GLY A 158 -3.94 -12.87 -16.94
C GLY A 158 -3.83 -14.11 -16.03
N TYR A 159 -4.30 -14.02 -14.77
CA TYR A 159 -4.33 -15.14 -13.84
C TYR A 159 -5.67 -15.89 -13.82
N ALA A 160 -6.56 -15.69 -14.80
CA ALA A 160 -7.90 -16.27 -14.79
C ALA A 160 -7.95 -17.80 -14.62
N SER A 161 -6.94 -18.52 -15.14
CA SER A 161 -6.81 -19.98 -15.01
C SER A 161 -6.40 -20.47 -13.62
N ASP A 162 -5.95 -19.55 -12.75
CA ASP A 162 -5.47 -19.83 -11.41
C ASP A 162 -6.44 -19.37 -10.32
N TRP A 163 -7.45 -18.57 -10.68
CA TRP A 163 -8.44 -18.09 -9.73
C TRP A 163 -9.25 -19.24 -9.13
N ASP A 164 -9.59 -19.08 -7.85
CA ASP A 164 -10.64 -19.90 -7.27
C ASP A 164 -12.01 -19.61 -7.92
N ALA A 165 -12.95 -20.53 -7.70
CA ALA A 165 -14.29 -20.41 -8.26
C ALA A 165 -15.04 -19.15 -7.78
N GLY A 166 -14.75 -18.65 -6.57
CA GLY A 166 -15.39 -17.45 -6.03
C GLY A 166 -15.00 -16.20 -6.81
N VAL A 167 -13.70 -15.99 -7.02
CA VAL A 167 -13.16 -14.88 -7.82
C VAL A 167 -13.62 -14.99 -9.27
N PHE A 168 -13.51 -16.18 -9.87
CA PHE A 168 -13.92 -16.41 -11.25
C PHE A 168 -15.39 -16.07 -11.47
N ASN A 169 -16.29 -16.63 -10.64
CA ASN A 169 -17.73 -16.39 -10.75
C ASN A 169 -18.09 -14.93 -10.47
N TYR A 170 -17.41 -14.28 -9.52
CA TYR A 170 -17.61 -12.86 -9.24
C TYR A 170 -17.28 -11.99 -10.47
N ILE A 171 -16.12 -12.21 -11.10
CA ILE A 171 -15.71 -11.45 -12.29
C ILE A 171 -16.63 -11.75 -13.48
N ALA A 172 -17.01 -13.01 -13.69
CA ALA A 172 -17.98 -13.38 -14.72
C ALA A 172 -19.30 -12.60 -14.55
N ALA A 173 -19.84 -12.55 -13.32
CA ALA A 173 -21.05 -11.79 -13.01
C ALA A 173 -20.89 -10.27 -13.12
N LYS A 174 -19.67 -9.72 -13.12
CA LYS A 174 -19.41 -8.31 -13.39
C LYS A 174 -19.36 -7.98 -14.88
N LYS A 175 -18.94 -8.92 -15.71
CA LYS A 175 -18.91 -8.79 -17.18
C LYS A 175 -20.27 -8.98 -17.81
N ASP A 176 -21.05 -9.95 -17.32
CA ASP A 176 -22.40 -10.25 -17.80
C ASP A 176 -23.40 -10.31 -16.63
N PRO A 177 -23.82 -9.16 -16.09
CA PRO A 177 -24.70 -9.12 -14.94
C PRO A 177 -26.15 -9.44 -15.33
N THR A 178 -26.84 -10.20 -14.49
CA THR A 178 -28.29 -10.48 -14.65
C THR A 178 -29.16 -9.23 -14.53
N LYS A 179 -28.65 -8.17 -13.88
CA LYS A 179 -29.32 -6.87 -13.73
C LYS A 179 -28.30 -5.72 -13.77
N GLY A 180 -28.65 -4.65 -14.47
CA GLY A 180 -27.82 -3.45 -14.57
C GLY A 180 -26.81 -3.53 -15.72
N LYS A 181 -25.80 -2.66 -15.67
CA LYS A 181 -24.74 -2.60 -16.69
C LYS A 181 -23.50 -3.38 -16.22
N PRO A 182 -22.74 -3.98 -17.16
CA PRO A 182 -21.41 -4.50 -16.87
C PRO A 182 -20.54 -3.46 -16.17
N TYR A 183 -19.65 -3.94 -15.30
CA TYR A 183 -18.66 -3.08 -14.65
C TYR A 183 -17.54 -2.76 -15.64
N GLY A 184 -16.95 -1.57 -15.52
CA GLY A 184 -15.71 -1.26 -16.23
C GLY A 184 -14.52 -2.00 -15.61
N ALA A 185 -13.70 -2.65 -16.43
CA ALA A 185 -12.41 -3.18 -15.99
C ALA A 185 -11.39 -2.03 -15.94
N ARG A 186 -10.62 -1.93 -14.86
CA ARG A 186 -9.45 -1.04 -14.76
C ARG A 186 -8.37 -1.78 -14.02
N LEU A 187 -7.16 -1.82 -14.55
CA LEU A 187 -5.99 -2.32 -13.84
C LEU A 187 -4.80 -1.51 -14.30
N VAL A 188 -4.26 -0.69 -13.39
CA VAL A 188 -3.06 0.10 -13.65
C VAL A 188 -1.82 -0.78 -13.47
N GLY A 189 -1.86 -1.70 -12.50
CA GLY A 189 -0.75 -2.60 -12.18
C GLY A 189 0.19 -2.07 -11.09
N SER A 190 -0.14 -0.93 -10.48
CA SER A 190 0.49 -0.41 -9.26
C SER A 190 -0.58 -0.33 -8.18
N MET A 191 -0.34 -0.95 -7.02
CA MET A 191 -1.37 -1.09 -5.98
C MET A 191 -1.89 0.27 -5.52
N VAL A 192 -1.01 1.23 -5.29
CA VAL A 192 -1.32 2.59 -4.87
C VAL A 192 -2.28 3.29 -5.82
N ALA A 193 -2.09 3.15 -7.13
CA ALA A 193 -2.94 3.78 -8.14
C ALA A 193 -4.31 3.10 -8.24
N ASP A 194 -4.34 1.77 -8.17
CA ASP A 194 -5.58 0.99 -8.23
C ASP A 194 -6.43 1.17 -6.95
N VAL A 195 -5.79 1.21 -5.78
CA VAL A 195 -6.47 1.47 -4.49
C VAL A 195 -6.93 2.91 -4.39
N HIS A 196 -6.10 3.90 -4.76
CA HIS A 196 -6.50 5.32 -4.74
C HIS A 196 -7.75 5.56 -5.58
N ARG A 197 -7.78 5.01 -6.81
CA ARG A 197 -8.97 5.06 -7.67
C ARG A 197 -10.17 4.37 -7.00
N THR A 198 -9.95 3.23 -6.35
CA THR A 198 -11.03 2.50 -5.65
C THR A 198 -11.60 3.33 -4.51
N ILE A 199 -10.78 4.05 -3.75
CA ILE A 199 -11.26 4.96 -2.70
C ILE A 199 -12.06 6.12 -3.29
N LYS A 200 -11.58 6.74 -4.37
CA LYS A 200 -12.22 7.93 -4.98
C LYS A 200 -13.50 7.60 -5.75
N TYR A 201 -13.51 6.51 -6.51
CA TYR A 201 -14.59 6.18 -7.46
C TYR A 201 -15.44 4.99 -7.05
N GLY A 202 -15.07 4.32 -5.95
CA GLY A 202 -15.68 3.07 -5.52
C GLY A 202 -15.38 1.93 -6.48
N GLY A 203 -15.79 0.74 -6.08
CA GLY A 203 -15.59 -0.49 -6.84
C GLY A 203 -14.85 -1.51 -6.00
N ILE A 204 -14.04 -2.34 -6.64
CA ILE A 204 -13.25 -3.35 -5.95
C ILE A 204 -11.89 -3.51 -6.60
N PHE A 205 -10.85 -3.59 -5.78
CA PHE A 205 -9.53 -4.06 -6.14
C PHE A 205 -9.31 -5.46 -5.56
N ILE A 206 -8.78 -6.38 -6.36
CA ILE A 206 -8.61 -7.78 -6.01
C ILE A 206 -7.22 -8.22 -6.48
N TYR A 207 -6.43 -8.73 -5.54
CA TYR A 207 -5.18 -9.45 -5.81
C TYR A 207 -5.24 -10.81 -5.13
N PRO A 208 -5.88 -11.82 -5.74
CA PRO A 208 -6.11 -13.10 -5.09
C PRO A 208 -4.82 -13.93 -5.04
N ALA A 209 -4.84 -15.00 -4.24
CA ALA A 209 -3.85 -16.05 -4.33
C ALA A 209 -3.85 -16.69 -5.73
N THR A 210 -2.67 -17.14 -6.16
CA THR A 210 -2.47 -17.90 -7.41
C THR A 210 -1.72 -19.18 -7.10
N LYS A 211 -1.55 -20.08 -8.09
CA LYS A 211 -0.78 -21.31 -7.89
C LYS A 211 0.69 -21.02 -7.53
N ALA A 212 1.27 -19.99 -8.15
CA ALA A 212 2.63 -19.54 -7.89
C ALA A 212 2.76 -18.75 -6.57
N ALA A 213 1.69 -18.11 -6.12
CA ALA A 213 1.65 -17.31 -4.89
C ALA A 213 0.41 -17.69 -4.05
N PRO A 214 0.45 -18.83 -3.33
CA PRO A 214 -0.72 -19.38 -2.62
C PRO A 214 -1.21 -18.51 -1.45
N ASN A 215 -0.39 -17.59 -0.98
CA ASN A 215 -0.75 -16.60 0.05
C ASN A 215 -1.00 -15.19 -0.54
N GLY A 216 -1.12 -15.07 -1.86
CA GLY A 216 -1.12 -13.79 -2.56
C GLY A 216 0.29 -13.26 -2.80
N LYS A 217 0.40 -12.18 -3.59
CA LYS A 217 1.68 -11.51 -3.89
C LYS A 217 1.97 -10.33 -2.94
N LEU A 218 0.94 -9.56 -2.61
CA LEU A 218 1.06 -8.34 -1.81
C LEU A 218 1.44 -8.67 -0.36
N ARG A 219 2.35 -7.89 0.21
CA ARG A 219 2.94 -8.13 1.53
C ARG A 219 2.12 -7.47 2.62
N LEU A 220 2.01 -8.16 3.74
CA LEU A 220 1.05 -7.78 4.78
C LEU A 220 1.38 -6.45 5.46
N LEU A 221 2.63 -6.26 5.87
CA LEU A 221 3.00 -5.17 6.79
C LEU A 221 3.04 -3.78 6.14
N TYR A 222 3.41 -3.71 4.87
CA TYR A 222 3.69 -2.45 4.18
C TYR A 222 2.88 -2.21 2.89
N GLU A 223 2.09 -3.20 2.43
CA GLU A 223 1.12 -3.00 1.33
C GLU A 223 -0.32 -3.22 1.82
N CYS A 224 -0.65 -4.42 2.31
CA CYS A 224 -2.03 -4.79 2.65
C CYS A 224 -2.57 -4.03 3.87
N ASN A 225 -1.87 -4.07 5.01
CA ASN A 225 -2.31 -3.41 6.25
C ASN A 225 -2.53 -1.90 6.09
N PRO A 226 -1.59 -1.11 5.54
CA PRO A 226 -1.81 0.32 5.36
C PRO A 226 -2.97 0.62 4.40
N MET A 227 -3.12 -0.12 3.29
CA MET A 227 -4.24 0.10 2.37
C MET A 227 -5.59 -0.33 2.97
N ALA A 228 -5.62 -1.42 3.73
CA ALA A 228 -6.80 -1.87 4.46
C ALA A 228 -7.24 -0.84 5.51
N TYR A 229 -6.29 -0.24 6.24
CA TYR A 229 -6.55 0.81 7.22
C TYR A 229 -7.28 2.01 6.57
N HIS A 230 -6.79 2.50 5.43
CA HIS A 230 -7.46 3.59 4.69
C HIS A 230 -8.85 3.18 4.22
N MET A 231 -8.98 1.98 3.65
CA MET A 231 -10.25 1.48 3.13
C MET A 231 -11.31 1.42 4.23
N ILE A 232 -10.97 0.87 5.40
CA ILE A 232 -11.88 0.75 6.55
C ILE A 232 -12.24 2.14 7.11
N LEU A 233 -11.26 3.03 7.32
CA LEU A 233 -11.54 4.39 7.81
C LEU A 233 -12.41 5.20 6.85
N ALA A 234 -12.26 4.99 5.54
CA ALA A 234 -13.09 5.62 4.52
C ALA A 234 -14.48 4.96 4.38
N GLY A 235 -14.79 3.93 5.16
CA GLY A 235 -16.09 3.23 5.17
C GLY A 235 -16.21 2.07 4.18
N GLY A 236 -15.11 1.60 3.60
CA GLY A 236 -15.02 0.41 2.77
C GLY A 236 -14.66 -0.85 3.58
N LEU A 237 -14.27 -1.91 2.86
CA LEU A 237 -13.88 -3.21 3.43
C LEU A 237 -12.58 -3.71 2.82
N ALA A 238 -11.79 -4.45 3.59
CA ALA A 238 -10.58 -5.14 3.13
C ALA A 238 -10.52 -6.56 3.72
N SER A 239 -10.30 -7.56 2.88
CA SER A 239 -10.35 -8.97 3.30
C SER A 239 -9.48 -9.84 2.39
N ASN A 240 -8.97 -10.94 2.94
CA ASN A 240 -8.36 -12.02 2.16
C ASN A 240 -9.38 -13.02 1.58
N GLY A 241 -10.67 -12.67 1.61
CA GLY A 241 -11.79 -13.52 1.18
C GLY A 241 -12.35 -14.43 2.28
N LYS A 242 -11.69 -14.54 3.44
CA LYS A 242 -12.14 -15.34 4.60
C LYS A 242 -12.28 -14.52 5.86
N ILE A 243 -11.30 -13.66 6.15
CA ILE A 243 -11.24 -12.79 7.33
C ILE A 243 -10.89 -11.36 6.92
N SER A 244 -11.14 -10.40 7.81
CA SER A 244 -10.62 -9.04 7.63
C SER A 244 -9.09 -9.05 7.65
N ILE A 245 -8.51 -8.21 6.81
CA ILE A 245 -7.11 -7.78 6.96
C ILE A 245 -7.04 -6.80 8.13
#